data_AF-A0A7W4ETX6-F1
#
_entry.id   AF-A0A7W4ETX6-F1
#
_cell.length_a   1.000
_cell.length_b   1.000
_cell.length_c   1.000
_cell.angle_alpha   90.00
_cell.angle_beta   90.00
_cell.angle_gamma   90.00
#
_symmetry.space_group_name_H-M   'P 1'
#
loop_
_entity.id
_entity.type
_entity.pdbx_description
1 polymer ?
#
loop_
_entity_poly.entity_id
_entity_poly.type
_entity_poly.pdbx_seq_one_letter_code
_entity_poly.pdbx_strand_id
1 'polypeptide(L)'
;AAKKLFELLITVQGVGPKAALAILSLGEAEQVRNALANADAAFIQKASGVGKKTAERVVVDLRDKVGVPTYYATHDAPVQAELDTNDEALEALVALGYTLADATKALAHIDTSLPTAQRVTMALKQ
;
A
#
# COMPACT_ATOMS: atom_id res chain seq x y z
N ALA A 1 0.41 -10.88 -6.02
CA ALA A 1 -0.41 -9.69 -5.71
C ALA A 1 -1.81 -9.74 -6.34
N ALA A 2 -1.95 -9.89 -7.67
CA ALA A 2 -3.23 -9.77 -8.40
C ALA A 2 -4.39 -10.66 -7.90
N LYS A 3 -4.12 -11.90 -7.48
CA LYS A 3 -5.16 -12.84 -6.98
C LYS A 3 -5.88 -12.33 -5.73
N LYS A 4 -5.15 -11.77 -4.75
CA LYS A 4 -5.74 -11.25 -3.51
C LYS A 4 -6.59 -10.00 -3.78
N LEU A 5 -6.13 -9.14 -4.69
CA LEU A 5 -6.87 -7.94 -5.10
C LEU A 5 -8.17 -8.31 -5.84
N PHE A 6 -8.12 -9.33 -6.70
CA PHE A 6 -9.30 -9.89 -7.34
C PHE A 6 -10.33 -10.37 -6.32
N GLU A 7 -9.90 -11.16 -5.32
CA GLU A 7 -10.76 -11.64 -4.24
C GLU A 7 -11.38 -10.48 -3.44
N LEU A 8 -10.61 -9.42 -3.17
CA LEU A 8 -11.14 -8.21 -2.54
C LEU A 8 -12.22 -7.54 -3.40
N LEU A 9 -11.97 -7.37 -4.70
CA LEU A 9 -12.88 -6.71 -5.62
C LEU A 9 -14.24 -7.43 -5.73
N ILE A 10 -14.23 -8.76 -5.83
CA ILE A 10 -15.47 -9.55 -5.92
C ILE A 10 -16.27 -9.62 -4.61
N THR A 11 -15.67 -9.23 -3.46
CA THR A 11 -16.43 -9.12 -2.19
C THR A 11 -17.30 -7.87 -2.13
N VAL A 12 -17.06 -6.88 -3.00
CA VAL A 12 -17.86 -5.66 -3.06
C VAL A 12 -19.19 -5.95 -3.73
N GLN A 13 -20.28 -5.56 -3.08
CA GLN A 13 -21.62 -5.82 -3.57
C GLN A 13 -21.91 -4.99 -4.83
N GLY A 14 -22.11 -5.69 -5.95
CA GLY A 14 -22.30 -5.09 -7.28
C GLY A 14 -21.08 -5.22 -8.20
N VAL A 15 -19.97 -5.80 -7.73
CA VAL A 15 -18.83 -6.17 -8.56
C VAL A 15 -18.85 -7.67 -8.83
N GLY A 16 -19.03 -8.03 -10.10
CA GLY A 16 -18.92 -9.41 -10.55
C GLY A 16 -17.50 -9.80 -11.00
N PRO A 17 -17.24 -11.09 -11.26
CA PRO A 17 -15.93 -11.57 -11.73
C PRO A 17 -15.43 -10.86 -12.99
N LYS A 18 -16.35 -10.57 -13.93
CA LYS A 18 -16.04 -9.88 -15.18
C LYS A 18 -15.62 -8.42 -14.94
N ALA A 19 -16.28 -7.74 -14.02
CA ALA A 19 -15.94 -6.37 -13.64
C ALA A 19 -14.61 -6.31 -12.88
N ALA A 20 -14.37 -7.25 -11.94
CA ALA A 20 -13.11 -7.34 -11.22
C ALA A 20 -11.92 -7.60 -12.16
N LEU A 21 -12.06 -8.50 -13.14
CA LEU A 21 -11.04 -8.70 -14.17
C LEU A 21 -10.82 -7.46 -15.04
N ALA A 22 -11.90 -6.77 -15.42
CA ALA A 22 -11.78 -5.53 -16.19
C ALA A 22 -11.03 -4.43 -15.42
N ILE A 23 -11.27 -4.30 -14.11
CA ILE A 23 -10.54 -3.36 -13.23
C ILE A 23 -9.05 -3.73 -13.18
N LEU A 24 -8.73 -5.01 -13.00
CA LEU A 24 -7.34 -5.49 -13.01
C LEU A 24 -6.67 -5.41 -14.39
N SER A 25 -7.45 -5.25 -15.46
CA SER A 25 -6.94 -5.07 -16.82
C SER A 25 -6.65 -3.60 -17.16
N LEU A 26 -7.03 -2.64 -16.30
CA LEU A 26 -6.78 -1.21 -16.52
C LEU A 26 -5.32 -0.82 -16.25
N GLY A 27 -4.59 -1.61 -15.46
CA GLY A 27 -3.21 -1.34 -15.06
C GLY A 27 -2.67 -2.41 -14.13
N GLU A 28 -1.45 -2.20 -13.65
CA GLU A 28 -0.82 -3.10 -12.68
C GLU A 28 -1.57 -3.12 -11.34
N ALA A 29 -1.47 -4.22 -10.60
CA ALA A 29 -2.18 -4.39 -9.32
C ALA A 29 -1.90 -3.24 -8.34
N GLU A 30 -0.68 -2.70 -8.36
CA GLU A 30 -0.28 -1.54 -7.55
C GLU A 30 -0.96 -0.25 -7.99
N GLN A 31 -1.09 -0.01 -9.29
CA GLN A 31 -1.81 1.16 -9.81
C GLN A 31 -3.29 1.13 -9.41
N VAL A 32 -3.91 -0.05 -9.46
CA VAL A 32 -5.30 -0.25 -9.01
C VAL A 32 -5.42 -0.01 -7.51
N ARG A 33 -4.49 -0.55 -6.70
CA ARG A 33 -4.45 -0.28 -5.24
C ARG A 33 -4.32 1.21 -4.95
N ASN A 34 -3.43 1.90 -5.65
CA ASN A 34 -3.21 3.33 -5.45
C ASN A 34 -4.44 4.15 -5.86
N ALA A 35 -5.11 3.79 -6.96
CA ALA A 35 -6.38 4.41 -7.35
C ALA A 35 -7.47 4.19 -6.29
N LEU A 36 -7.54 3.00 -5.70
CA LEU A 36 -8.48 2.69 -4.62
C LEU A 36 -8.15 3.48 -3.33
N ALA A 37 -6.87 3.60 -2.99
CA ALA A 37 -6.41 4.37 -1.82
C ALA A 37 -6.69 5.87 -1.96
N ASN A 38 -6.51 6.44 -3.15
CA ASN A 38 -6.81 7.84 -3.45
C ASN A 38 -8.31 8.11 -3.73
N ALA A 39 -9.16 7.11 -3.55
CA ALA A 39 -10.59 7.17 -3.86
C ALA A 39 -10.92 7.63 -5.30
N ASP A 40 -10.08 7.26 -6.28
CA ASP A 40 -10.26 7.62 -7.69
C ASP A 40 -11.32 6.75 -8.37
N ALA A 41 -12.58 7.12 -8.18
CA ALA A 41 -13.72 6.46 -8.80
C ALA A 41 -13.70 6.57 -10.34
N ALA A 42 -13.09 7.61 -10.90
CA ALA A 42 -13.05 7.82 -12.34
C ALA A 42 -12.13 6.80 -13.03
N PHE A 43 -11.02 6.43 -12.37
CA PHE A 43 -10.16 5.34 -12.82
C PHE A 43 -10.92 4.01 -12.86
N ILE A 44 -11.62 3.67 -11.78
CA ILE A 44 -12.37 2.40 -11.65
C ILE A 44 -13.56 2.34 -12.61
N GLN A 45 -14.20 3.48 -12.90
CA GLN A 45 -15.31 3.58 -13.86
C GLN A 45 -14.89 3.25 -15.31
N LYS A 46 -13.60 3.35 -15.67
CA LYS A 46 -13.11 2.96 -17.01
C LYS A 46 -13.22 1.46 -17.25
N ALA A 47 -13.38 0.64 -16.20
CA ALA A 47 -13.52 -0.79 -16.33
C ALA A 47 -14.87 -1.17 -16.93
N SER A 48 -14.83 -2.06 -17.93
CA SER A 48 -16.03 -2.60 -18.57
C SER A 48 -16.92 -3.32 -17.55
N GLY A 49 -18.16 -2.87 -17.41
CA GLY A 49 -19.13 -3.43 -16.46
C GLY A 49 -19.14 -2.76 -15.08
N VAL A 50 -18.40 -1.66 -14.89
CA VAL A 50 -18.48 -0.83 -13.67
C VAL A 50 -19.20 0.48 -13.96
N GLY A 51 -20.36 0.67 -13.36
CA GLY A 51 -21.10 1.94 -13.43
C GLY A 51 -20.63 2.95 -12.38
N LYS A 52 -21.03 4.21 -12.52
CA LYS A 52 -20.68 5.31 -11.58
C LYS A 52 -20.95 4.97 -10.10
N LYS A 53 -22.15 4.46 -9.79
CA LYS A 53 -22.53 4.04 -8.43
C LYS A 53 -21.66 2.89 -7.91
N THR A 54 -21.34 1.92 -8.77
CA THR A 54 -20.49 0.79 -8.39
C THR A 54 -19.07 1.26 -8.17
N ALA A 55 -18.53 2.14 -9.02
CA ALA A 55 -17.19 2.69 -8.87
C ALA A 55 -17.03 3.46 -7.56
N GLU A 56 -17.98 4.34 -7.23
CA GLU A 56 -18.02 5.07 -5.96
C GLU A 56 -18.08 4.12 -4.76
N ARG A 57 -18.90 3.08 -4.83
CA ARG A 57 -18.99 2.07 -3.77
C ARG A 57 -17.71 1.25 -3.62
N VAL A 58 -17.09 0.88 -4.74
CA VAL A 58 -15.82 0.13 -4.75
C VAL A 58 -14.72 0.93 -4.09
N VAL A 59 -14.55 2.21 -4.43
CA VAL A 59 -13.51 3.02 -3.80
C VAL A 59 -13.79 3.26 -2.31
N VAL A 60 -15.06 3.42 -1.90
CA VAL A 60 -15.41 3.57 -0.48
C VAL A 60 -15.21 2.28 0.31
N ASP A 61 -15.71 1.15 -0.19
CA ASP A 61 -15.65 -0.13 0.53
C ASP A 61 -14.22 -0.69 0.55
N LEU A 62 -13.42 -0.40 -0.48
CA LEU A 62 -12.05 -0.89 -0.58
C LEU A 62 -11.02 0.07 -0.05
N ARG A 63 -11.17 1.41 -0.07
CA ARG A 63 -10.18 2.31 0.58
C ARG A 63 -9.93 1.90 2.03
N ASP A 64 -10.99 1.48 2.72
CA ASP A 64 -10.94 1.06 4.12
C ASP A 64 -10.30 -0.33 4.29
N LYS A 65 -10.13 -1.11 3.20
CA LYS A 65 -9.52 -2.44 3.19
C LYS A 65 -8.13 -2.50 2.54
N VAL A 66 -7.84 -1.65 1.55
CA VAL A 66 -6.53 -1.49 0.92
C VAL A 66 -5.66 -0.43 1.59
N GLY A 67 -6.27 0.50 2.35
CA GLY A 67 -5.59 1.50 3.18
C GLY A 67 -5.15 1.00 4.55
N VAL A 68 -5.63 -0.18 4.98
CA VAL A 68 -4.97 -0.92 6.05
C VAL A 68 -3.86 -1.70 5.37
N PRO A 69 -2.57 -1.43 5.65
CA PRO A 69 -1.53 -2.36 5.26
C PRO A 69 -1.90 -3.68 5.94
N THR A 70 -2.40 -4.64 5.17
CA THR A 70 -2.58 -6.00 5.66
C THR A 70 -1.19 -6.57 5.85
N TYR A 71 -0.59 -6.20 6.99
CA TYR A 71 0.59 -6.80 7.56
C TYR A 71 0.21 -8.20 8.01
N TYR A 72 -0.03 -9.08 7.05
CA TYR A 72 -0.11 -10.52 7.29
C TYR A 72 0.89 -11.18 6.37
N ALA A 73 2.13 -11.13 6.85
CA ALA A 73 3.04 -12.26 6.94
C ALA A 73 2.81 -13.36 5.91
N THR A 74 3.62 -13.36 4.86
CA THR A 74 4.30 -14.57 4.39
C THR A 74 5.44 -14.20 3.44
N HIS A 75 6.64 -14.63 3.84
CA HIS A 75 7.80 -14.97 3.03
C HIS A 75 8.67 -13.84 2.45
N ASP A 76 9.90 -13.80 2.98
CA ASP A 76 11.16 -13.93 2.23
C ASP A 76 11.36 -13.02 1.00
N ALA A 77 12.38 -12.16 1.12
CA ALA A 77 13.09 -11.46 0.05
C ALA A 77 12.42 -10.18 -0.53
N PRO A 78 13.25 -9.23 -1.00
CA PRO A 78 13.16 -7.84 -0.62
C PRO A 78 12.21 -7.06 -1.54
N VAL A 79 11.31 -6.29 -0.93
CA VAL A 79 10.39 -5.44 -1.68
C VAL A 79 11.13 -4.18 -2.11
N GLN A 80 11.12 -3.98 -3.42
CA GLN A 80 11.51 -2.77 -4.10
C GLN A 80 10.75 -1.56 -3.56
N ALA A 81 11.54 -0.57 -3.14
CA ALA A 81 11.39 0.83 -3.50
C ALA A 81 9.98 1.30 -3.90
N GLU A 82 9.16 1.63 -2.90
CA GLU A 82 8.04 2.55 -3.09
C GLU A 82 8.09 3.62 -2.01
N LEU A 83 9.00 4.58 -2.21
CA LEU A 83 8.90 5.98 -1.77
C LEU A 83 8.13 6.18 -0.45
N ASP A 84 8.70 5.63 0.61
CA ASP A 84 8.18 5.73 1.95
C ASP A 84 8.30 7.16 2.47
N THR A 85 7.17 7.85 2.46
CA THR A 85 6.90 8.92 3.44
C THR A 85 6.64 8.33 4.85
N ASN A 86 6.67 7.00 5.00
CA ASN A 86 6.67 6.27 6.26
C ASN A 86 7.98 5.49 6.40
N ASP A 87 9.04 6.19 6.80
CA ASP A 87 10.37 5.59 6.98
C ASP A 87 10.28 4.45 8.03
N GLU A 88 10.25 3.19 7.60
CA GLU A 88 10.16 2.02 8.49
C GLU A 88 11.28 2.03 9.56
N ALA A 89 12.43 2.63 9.23
CA ALA A 89 13.52 2.77 10.18
C ALA A 89 13.17 3.77 11.30
N LEU A 90 12.36 4.80 11.01
CA LEU A 90 11.89 5.76 11.99
C LEU A 90 10.89 5.10 12.94
N GLU A 91 9.94 4.32 12.42
CA GLU A 91 9.00 3.57 13.24
C GLU A 91 9.72 2.56 14.16
N ALA A 92 10.74 1.87 13.64
CA ALA A 92 11.55 0.95 14.44
C ALA A 92 12.31 1.66 15.58
N LEU A 93 12.86 2.86 15.33
CA LEU A 93 13.53 3.65 16.38
C LEU A 93 12.54 4.14 17.44
N VAL A 94 11.35 4.57 17.04
CA VAL A 94 10.29 4.96 17.98
C VAL A 94 9.83 3.78 18.83
N ALA A 95 9.73 2.58 18.24
CA ALA A 95 9.41 1.35 18.96
C ALA A 95 10.50 0.95 19.98
N LEU A 96 11.76 1.34 19.75
CA LEU A 96 12.87 1.19 20.70
C LEU A 96 12.87 2.24 21.82
N GLY A 97 11.93 3.19 21.80
CA GLY A 97 11.76 4.22 22.81
C GLY A 97 12.43 5.56 22.47
N TYR A 98 12.90 5.75 21.24
CA TYR A 98 13.40 7.05 20.79
C TYR A 98 12.23 8.00 20.50
N THR A 99 12.44 9.29 20.74
CA THR A 99 11.47 10.30 20.32
C THR A 99 11.48 10.45 18.81
N LEU A 100 10.36 10.86 18.21
CA LEU A 100 10.26 11.08 16.77
C LEU A 100 11.33 12.07 16.26
N ALA A 101 11.66 13.09 17.06
CA ALA A 101 12.70 14.06 16.74
C ALA A 101 14.11 13.44 16.72
N ASP A 102 14.41 12.54 17.66
CA ASP A 102 15.71 11.88 17.74
C ASP A 102 15.85 10.80 16.66
N ALA A 103 14.78 10.05 16.40
CA ALA A 103 14.74 9.06 15.31
C ALA A 103 14.99 9.72 13.95
N THR A 104 14.33 10.85 13.69
CA THR A 104 14.52 11.62 12.44
C THR A 104 15.95 12.15 12.32
N LYS A 105 16.53 12.66 13.41
CA LYS A 105 17.93 13.13 13.43
C LYS A 105 18.92 12.00 13.18
N ALA A 106 18.71 10.84 13.80
CA ALA A 106 19.60 9.69 13.64
C ALA A 106 19.59 9.15 12.20
N LEU A 107 18.43 9.24 11.51
CA LEU A 107 18.27 8.80 10.12
C LEU A 107 18.64 9.88 9.08
N ALA A 108 18.78 11.15 9.48
CA ALA A 108 19.05 12.27 8.57
C ALA A 108 20.35 12.14 7.77
N HIS A 109 21.33 11.40 8.30
CA HIS A 109 22.63 11.16 7.66
C HIS A 109 22.76 9.75 7.08
N ILE A 110 21.69 8.96 7.10
CA ILE A 110 21.69 7.56 6.69
C ILE A 110 20.98 7.43 5.35
N ASP A 111 21.66 6.80 4.40
CA ASP A 111 21.16 6.62 3.04
C ASP A 111 19.86 5.79 3.03
N THR A 112 18.82 6.33 2.38
CA THR A 112 17.51 5.68 2.21
C THR A 112 17.56 4.50 1.24
N SER A 113 18.65 4.33 0.49
CA SER A 113 18.87 3.17 -0.38
C SER A 113 19.29 1.91 0.40
N LEU A 114 19.62 2.02 1.69
CA LEU A 114 20.05 0.89 2.51
C LEU A 114 18.85 0.11 3.09
N PRO A 115 19.01 -1.20 3.35
CA PRO A 115 17.98 -1.99 4.02
C PRO A 115 17.60 -1.41 5.39
N THR A 116 16.31 -1.40 5.74
CA THR A 116 15.77 -0.89 7.02
C THR A 116 16.58 -1.36 8.24
N ALA A 117 16.92 -2.65 8.29
CA ALA A 117 17.70 -3.24 9.38
C ALA A 117 19.12 -2.63 9.53
N GLN A 118 19.78 -2.31 8.41
CA GLN A 118 21.08 -1.64 8.43
C GLN A 118 20.94 -0.18 8.87
N ARG A 119 19.88 0.50 8.42
CA ARG A 119 19.62 1.89 8.79
C ARG A 119 19.41 2.05 10.30
N VAL A 120 18.61 1.17 10.92
CA VAL A 120 18.43 1.14 12.38
C VAL A 120 19.74 0.83 13.10
N THR A 121 20.53 -0.12 12.60
CA THR A 121 21.82 -0.47 13.22
C THR A 121 22.84 0.68 13.15
N MET A 122 22.86 1.41 12.03
CA MET A 122 23.72 2.58 11.87
C MET A 122 23.26 3.76 12.73
N ALA A 123 21.94 3.93 12.89
CA ALA A 123 21.36 4.95 13.78
C ALA A 123 21.72 4.71 15.25
N LEU A 124 21.80 3.45 15.69
CA LEU A 124 22.15 3.08 17.07
C LEU A 124 23.66 3.08 17.37
N LYS A 125 24.51 3.18 16.34
CA LYS A 125 25.99 3.19 16.48
C LYS A 125 26.59 4.60 16.61
N GLN A 126 25.77 5.65 16.48
CA GLN A 126 26.14 7.04 16.74
C GLN A 126 26.01 7.33 18.24
#